data_AF-A0A9D2SW11-F1
#
_entry.id   AF-A0A9D2SW11-F1
#
_cell.length_a   1.000
_cell.length_b   1.000
_cell.length_c   1.000
_cell.angle_alpha   90.00
_cell.angle_beta   90.00
_cell.angle_gamma   90.00
#
_symmetry.space_group_name_H-M   'P 1'
#
loop_
_entity.id
_entity.type
_entity.pdbx_description
1 polymer ?
#
loop_
_entity_poly.entity_id
_entity_poly.type
_entity_poly.pdbx_seq_one_letter_code
_entity_poly.pdbx_strand_id
1 'polypeptide(L)'
;MKRQIKKLLIASAVLAANYYLMPLSVNDPDSAMIILLLLMPGLTLTLCFACGCSSISWLFPFLSVILFALSIPLYFTMDALGMIIVYALISFIGFAAGRGMRLLIRRDQKRAAGH
;
A
#
# COMPACT_ATOMS: atom_id res chain seq x y z
N MET A 1 -21.99 -1.25 3.72
CA MET A 1 -20.77 -2.03 4.06
C MET A 1 -20.28 -2.95 2.93
N LYS A 2 -21.13 -3.78 2.30
CA LYS A 2 -20.70 -4.77 1.26
C LYS A 2 -19.88 -4.19 0.08
N ARG A 3 -20.18 -2.96 -0.37
CA ARG A 3 -19.44 -2.29 -1.47
C ARG A 3 -18.00 -1.91 -1.09
N GLN A 4 -17.77 -1.53 0.18
CA GLN A 4 -16.43 -1.19 0.68
C GLN A 4 -15.58 -2.44 0.87
N ILE A 5 -16.20 -3.54 1.35
CA ILE A 5 -15.54 -4.84 1.50
C ILE A 5 -15.13 -5.40 0.14
N LYS A 6 -15.98 -5.31 -0.90
CA LYS A 6 -15.60 -5.72 -2.26
C LYS A 6 -14.40 -4.94 -2.79
N LYS A 7 -14.37 -3.61 -2.61
CA LYS A 7 -13.22 -2.79 -3.00
C LYS A 7 -11.96 -3.16 -2.23
N LEU A 8 -12.10 -3.43 -0.93
CA LEU A 8 -11.00 -3.91 -0.08
C LEU A 8 -10.45 -5.25 -0.56
N LEU A 9 -11.34 -6.20 -0.88
CA LEU A 9 -10.99 -7.53 -1.38
C LEU A 9 -10.29 -7.48 -2.74
N ILE A 10 -10.80 -6.66 -3.66
CA ILE A 10 -10.16 -6.46 -4.97
C ILE A 10 -8.79 -5.82 -4.78
N ALA A 11 -8.69 -4.82 -3.91
CA ALA A 11 -7.43 -4.16 -3.59
C ALA A 11 -6.41 -5.11 -2.95
N SER A 12 -6.83 -5.93 -1.99
CA SER A 12 -5.96 -6.93 -1.34
C SER A 12 -5.55 -8.03 -2.31
N ALA A 13 -6.44 -8.44 -3.21
CA ALA A 13 -6.14 -9.43 -4.25
C ALA A 13 -5.12 -8.89 -5.25
N VAL A 14 -5.25 -7.64 -5.69
CA VAL A 14 -4.25 -6.96 -6.53
C VAL A 14 -2.92 -6.84 -5.79
N LEU A 15 -2.94 -6.49 -4.50
CA LEU A 15 -1.74 -6.40 -3.68
C LEU A 15 -1.02 -7.75 -3.56
N ALA A 16 -1.77 -8.81 -3.26
CA ALA A 16 -1.25 -10.18 -3.16
C ALA A 16 -0.70 -10.68 -4.50
N ALA A 17 -1.45 -10.44 -5.59
CA ALA A 17 -0.99 -10.77 -6.93
C ALA A 17 0.32 -10.06 -7.25
N ASN A 18 0.44 -8.77 -6.96
CA ASN A 18 1.68 -8.03 -7.21
C ASN A 18 2.85 -8.55 -6.35
N TYR A 19 2.59 -8.81 -5.06
CA TYR A 19 3.59 -9.32 -4.12
C TYR A 19 4.11 -10.72 -4.45
N TYR A 20 3.36 -11.54 -5.19
CA TYR A 20 3.75 -12.89 -5.57
C TYR A 20 4.19 -13.00 -7.04
N LEU A 21 3.50 -12.34 -7.97
CA LEU A 21 3.85 -12.38 -9.40
C LEU A 21 5.10 -11.54 -9.71
N MET A 22 5.29 -10.41 -9.02
CA MET A 22 6.39 -9.51 -9.33
C MET A 22 7.76 -10.10 -8.95
N PRO A 23 7.96 -10.66 -7.74
CA PRO A 23 9.22 -11.34 -7.42
C PRO A 23 9.46 -12.57 -8.29
N LEU A 24 8.40 -13.23 -8.76
CA LEU A 24 8.52 -14.38 -9.67
C LEU A 24 9.03 -13.97 -11.07
N SER A 25 8.76 -12.73 -11.48
CA SER A 25 9.13 -12.22 -12.80
C SER A 25 10.52 -11.59 -12.84
N VAL A 26 11.11 -11.29 -11.68
CA VAL A 26 12.43 -10.69 -11.52
C VAL A 26 13.39 -11.77 -11.04
N ASN A 27 14.43 -12.06 -11.84
CA ASN A 27 15.39 -13.11 -11.54
C ASN A 27 16.32 -12.74 -10.36
N ASP A 28 16.51 -11.44 -10.12
CA ASP A 28 17.39 -10.90 -9.07
C ASP A 28 16.60 -10.46 -7.83
N PRO A 29 16.81 -11.09 -6.66
CA PRO A 29 16.05 -10.77 -5.44
C PRO A 29 16.25 -9.31 -5.03
N ASP A 30 17.47 -8.77 -5.03
CA ASP A 30 17.74 -7.36 -4.70
C ASP A 30 16.92 -6.37 -5.55
N SER A 31 16.81 -6.61 -6.86
CA SER A 31 16.00 -5.79 -7.75
C SER A 31 14.51 -5.90 -7.44
N ALA A 32 14.00 -7.12 -7.17
CA ALA A 32 12.62 -7.32 -6.75
C ALA A 32 12.31 -6.51 -5.48
N MET A 33 13.27 -6.44 -4.56
CA MET A 33 13.17 -5.66 -3.32
C MET A 33 13.10 -4.16 -3.57
N ILE A 34 13.87 -3.60 -4.50
CA ILE A 34 13.81 -2.15 -4.79
C ILE A 34 12.48 -1.80 -5.46
N ILE A 35 12.00 -2.66 -6.35
CA ILE A 35 10.77 -2.42 -7.10
C ILE A 35 9.56 -2.50 -6.17
N LEU A 36 9.49 -3.50 -5.29
CA LEU A 36 8.44 -3.59 -4.27
C LEU A 36 8.41 -2.32 -3.38
N LEU A 37 9.58 -1.78 -3.04
CA LEU A 37 9.73 -0.60 -2.17
C LEU A 37 9.08 0.62 -2.79
N LEU A 38 9.21 0.78 -4.11
CA LEU A 38 8.62 1.89 -4.85
C LEU A 38 7.14 1.68 -5.14
N LEU A 39 6.74 0.43 -5.41
CA LEU A 39 5.34 0.10 -5.72
C LEU A 39 4.41 0.23 -4.51
N MET A 40 4.90 -0.09 -3.32
CA MET A 40 4.10 -0.11 -2.09
C MET A 40 3.50 1.26 -1.69
N PRO A 41 4.25 2.38 -1.69
CA PRO A 41 3.65 3.70 -1.48
C PRO A 41 2.68 4.07 -2.60
N GLY A 42 2.93 3.65 -3.85
CA GLY A 42 2.00 3.87 -4.96
C GLY A 42 0.67 3.12 -4.81
N LEU A 43 0.73 1.86 -4.38
CA LEU A 43 -0.44 1.01 -4.14
C LEU A 43 -1.24 1.51 -2.94
N THR A 44 -0.57 1.80 -1.81
CA THR A 44 -1.24 2.36 -0.63
C THR A 44 -1.90 3.71 -0.93
N LEU A 45 -1.27 4.57 -1.73
CA LEU A 45 -1.85 5.85 -2.17
C LEU A 45 -3.07 5.65 -3.07
N THR A 46 -2.96 4.79 -4.09
CA THR A 46 -4.06 4.48 -5.03
C THR A 46 -5.26 3.86 -4.30
N LEU A 47 -5.01 2.93 -3.37
CA LEU A 47 -6.04 2.32 -2.53
C LEU A 47 -6.71 3.34 -1.61
N CYS A 48 -5.93 4.20 -0.95
CA CYS A 48 -6.46 5.23 -0.08
C CYS A 48 -7.37 6.20 -0.85
N PHE A 49 -7.01 6.48 -2.11
CA PHE A 49 -7.81 7.27 -3.02
C PHE A 49 -9.11 6.54 -3.46
N ALA A 50 -9.02 5.26 -3.86
CA ALA A 50 -10.11 4.48 -4.43
C ALA A 50 -11.15 3.95 -3.41
N CYS A 51 -10.70 3.49 -2.24
CA CYS A 51 -11.58 3.11 -1.13
C CYS A 51 -12.15 4.34 -0.42
N GLY A 52 -11.41 5.45 -0.46
CA GLY A 52 -11.69 6.68 0.26
C GLY A 52 -11.50 6.51 1.76
N CYS A 53 -10.70 7.36 2.39
CA CYS A 53 -10.40 7.37 3.83
C CYS A 53 -11.62 7.04 4.70
N SER A 54 -11.82 5.76 4.96
CA SER A 54 -12.75 5.22 5.93
C SER A 54 -11.92 4.81 7.14
N SER A 55 -12.53 4.57 8.30
CA SER A 55 -11.78 4.13 9.50
C SER A 55 -10.92 2.89 9.23
N ILE A 56 -11.37 2.04 8.28
CA ILE A 56 -10.68 0.84 7.80
C ILE A 56 -9.42 1.13 6.98
N SER A 57 -9.22 2.35 6.49
CA SER A 57 -8.05 2.69 5.67
C SER A 57 -6.73 2.53 6.43
N TRP A 58 -6.75 2.56 7.76
CA TRP A 58 -5.57 2.33 8.60
C TRP A 58 -5.10 0.87 8.62
N LEU A 59 -5.97 -0.08 8.27
CA LEU A 59 -5.59 -1.50 8.13
C LEU A 59 -4.75 -1.77 6.87
N PHE A 60 -4.80 -0.90 5.86
CA PHE A 60 -4.05 -1.10 4.61
C PHE A 60 -2.52 -1.08 4.75
N PRO A 61 -1.90 -0.08 5.39
CA PRO A 61 -0.46 -0.10 5.61
C PRO A 61 -0.05 -1.34 6.43
N PHE A 62 -0.89 -1.74 7.40
CA PHE A 62 -0.66 -2.93 8.20
C PHE A 62 -0.71 -4.22 7.36
N LEU A 63 -1.73 -4.36 6.51
CA LEU A 63 -1.88 -5.51 5.62
C LEU A 63 -0.73 -5.60 4.61
N SER A 64 -0.26 -4.45 4.11
CA SER A 64 0.87 -4.39 3.20
C SER A 64 2.16 -4.86 3.87
N VAL A 65 2.42 -4.44 5.12
CA VAL A 65 3.59 -4.89 5.89
C VAL A 65 3.51 -6.39 6.18
N ILE A 66 2.32 -6.92 6.52
CA ILE A 66 2.12 -8.36 6.72
C ILE A 66 2.40 -9.13 5.43
N LEU A 67 1.90 -8.67 4.28
CA LEU A 67 2.19 -9.29 2.98
C LEU A 67 3.68 -9.26 2.65
N PHE A 68 4.36 -8.15 2.92
CA PHE A 68 5.81 -8.04 2.75
C PHE A 68 6.55 -9.05 3.63
N ALA A 69 6.24 -9.06 4.93
CA ALA A 69 6.82 -9.99 5.88
C ALA A 69 6.59 -11.46 5.48
N LEU A 70 5.42 -11.79 4.92
CA LEU A 70 5.12 -13.14 4.42
C LEU A 70 5.85 -13.47 3.12
N SER A 71 6.15 -12.47 2.28
CA SER A 71 6.91 -12.66 1.03
C SER A 71 8.41 -12.86 1.25
N ILE A 72 8.98 -12.34 2.34
CA ILE A 72 10.41 -12.47 2.67
C ILE A 72 10.86 -13.93 2.73
N PRO A 73 10.27 -14.82 3.55
CA PRO A 73 10.72 -16.21 3.63
C PRO A 73 10.47 -17.03 2.35
N LEU A 74 9.65 -16.53 1.42
CA LEU A 74 9.35 -17.20 0.16
C LEU A 74 10.29 -16.81 -0.99
N TYR A 75 10.76 -15.57 -1.01
CA TYR A 75 11.50 -15.01 -2.16
C TYR A 75 12.85 -14.38 -1.79
N PHE A 76 13.11 -14.11 -0.51
CA PHE A 76 14.27 -13.35 -0.05
C PHE A 76 15.09 -14.10 1.01
N THR A 77 16.35 -13.73 1.13
CA THR A 77 17.27 -14.19 2.17
C THR A 77 16.90 -13.62 3.55
N MET A 78 17.30 -14.30 4.62
CA MET A 78 16.98 -13.93 6.01
C MET A 78 17.44 -12.51 6.40
N ASP A 79 18.42 -11.95 5.70
CA ASP A 79 18.92 -10.58 5.90
C ASP A 79 17.86 -9.51 5.54
N ALA A 80 16.91 -9.84 4.66
CA ALA A 80 15.82 -8.96 4.24
C ALA A 80 14.82 -8.61 5.36
N LEU A 81 14.86 -9.30 6.50
CA LEU A 81 14.00 -9.00 7.65
C LEU A 81 14.22 -7.59 8.21
N GLY A 82 15.46 -7.06 8.13
CA GLY A 82 15.75 -5.69 8.56
C GLY A 82 15.00 -4.64 7.74
N MET A 83 14.68 -4.95 6.48
CA MET A 83 13.98 -4.03 5.58
C MET A 83 12.49 -3.89 5.90
N ILE A 84 11.91 -4.78 6.71
CA ILE A 84 10.51 -4.67 7.16
C ILE A 84 10.23 -3.31 7.79
N ILE A 85 11.15 -2.79 8.60
CA ILE A 85 11.01 -1.50 9.28
C ILE A 85 11.00 -0.35 8.28
N VAL A 86 11.91 -0.37 7.30
CA VAL A 86 12.00 0.64 6.23
C VAL A 86 10.70 0.63 5.42
N TYR A 87 10.23 -0.55 5.08
CA TYR A 87 8.99 -0.76 4.34
C TYR A 87 7.74 -0.32 5.09
N ALA A 88 7.70 -0.54 6.41
CA ALA A 88 6.64 -0.06 7.28
C ALA A 88 6.60 1.48 7.32
N LEU A 89 7.76 2.12 7.48
CA LEU A 89 7.88 3.58 7.47
C LEU A 89 7.42 4.19 6.16
N ILE A 90 7.90 3.68 5.01
CA ILE A 90 7.52 4.17 3.69
C ILE A 90 6.02 4.00 3.44
N SER A 91 5.46 2.85 3.82
CA SER A 91 4.01 2.61 3.70
C SER A 91 3.20 3.58 4.55
N PHE A 92 3.67 3.91 5.74
CA PHE A 92 3.00 4.88 6.61
C PHE A 92 3.08 6.30 6.04
N ILE A 93 4.22 6.68 5.49
CA ILE A 93 4.41 7.98 4.81
C ILE A 93 3.51 8.07 3.58
N GLY A 94 3.48 7.05 2.71
CA GLY A 94 2.61 7.00 1.54
C GLY A 94 1.12 7.07 1.90
N PHE A 95 0.73 6.37 2.97
CA PHE A 95 -0.62 6.45 3.52
C PHE A 95 -0.96 7.85 4.05
N ALA A 96 -0.06 8.47 4.82
CA ALA A 96 -0.22 9.81 5.36
C ALA A 96 -0.32 10.86 4.24
N ALA A 97 0.53 10.77 3.23
CA ALA A 97 0.51 11.63 2.06
C ALA A 97 -0.81 11.50 1.27
N GLY A 98 -1.26 10.28 0.99
CA GLY A 98 -2.54 10.03 0.31
C GLY A 98 -3.74 10.57 1.09
N ARG A 99 -3.73 10.42 2.42
CA ARG A 99 -4.76 11.01 3.30
C ARG A 99 -4.70 12.53 3.29
N GLY A 100 -3.50 13.12 3.40
CA GLY A 100 -3.27 14.56 3.39
C GLY A 100 -3.79 15.21 2.10
N MET A 101 -3.41 14.66 0.94
CA MET A 101 -3.82 15.18 -0.37
C MET A 101 -5.34 15.15 -0.55
N ARG A 102 -6.01 14.09 -0.08
CA ARG A 102 -7.47 13.99 -0.18
C ARG A 102 -8.19 14.95 0.77
N LEU A 103 -7.61 15.25 1.93
CA LEU A 103 -8.13 16.29 2.82
C LEU A 103 -7.98 17.67 2.19
N LEU A 104 -6.87 17.96 1.52
CA LEU A 104 -6.68 19.21 0.77
C LEU A 104 -7.75 19.37 -0.31
N ILE A 105 -7.97 18.33 -1.13
CA ILE A 105 -9.02 18.34 -2.18
C ILE A 105 -10.41 18.57 -1.57
N ARG A 106 -10.73 17.93 -0.43
CA ARG A 106 -12.01 18.15 0.26
C ARG A 106 -12.15 19.57 0.81
N ARG A 107 -11.07 20.15 1.35
CA ARG A 107 -11.08 21.53 1.84
C ARG A 107 -11.32 22.51 0.70
N ASP A 108 -10.74 22.23 -0.47
CA ASP A 108 -10.89 23.06 -1.67
C ASP A 108 -12.32 23.02 -2.21
N GLN A 109 -12.90 21.82 -2.33
CA GLN A 109 -14.30 21.63 -2.73
C GLN A 109 -15.29 22.29 -1.76
N LYS A 110 -15.02 22.26 -0.44
CA LYS A 110 -15.88 22.90 0.56
C LYS A 110 -15.79 24.43 0.53
N ARG A 111 -14.65 25.00 0.08
CA ARG A 111 -14.50 26.44 -0.19
C ARG A 111 -15.26 26.84 -1.45
N ALA A 112 -15.21 26.02 -2.50
CA ALA A 112 -15.91 26.29 -3.76
C ALA A 112 -17.45 26.20 -3.65
N ALA A 113 -17.99 25.37 -2.76
CA ALA A 113 -19.43 25.21 -2.56
C ALA A 113 -20.05 26.18 -1.53
N GLY A 114 -19.23 27.02 -0.89
CA GLY A 114 -19.65 28.00 0.11
C GLY A 114 -19.77 29.44 -0.40
N HIS A 115 -19.69 29.63 -1.72
CA HIS A 115 -19.92 30.90 -2.41
C HIS A 115 -21.18 30.81 -3.27
#